data_AF-A0A932VGL5-F1
#
_entry.id   AF-A0A932VGL5-F1
#
_cell.length_a   1.000
_cell.length_b   1.000
_cell.length_c   1.000
_cell.angle_alpha   90.00
_cell.angle_beta   90.00
_cell.angle_gamma   90.00
#
_symmetry.space_group_name_H-M   'P 1'
#
loop_
_entity.id
_entity.type
_entity.pdbx_description
1 polymer ?
#
loop_
_entity_poly.entity_id
_entity_poly.type
_entity_poly.pdbx_seq_one_letter_code
_entity_poly.pdbx_strand_id
1 'polypeptide(L)'
;MRARIVLWMAVAGAVACAPPRPAAAPAEPPAFLFSYFVRNGDDGLHLAWSKDGVTWLPLNGGRSVVTPAVQGAGSGWQEWDTRAALMRDPCIVRGPDG
;
A
#
# COMPACT_ATOMS: atom_id res chain seq x y z
N MET A 1 -65.61 -30.55 18.53
CA MET A 1 -65.16 -29.99 17.25
C MET A 1 -64.60 -28.59 17.47
N ARG A 2 -63.29 -28.36 17.31
CA ARG A 2 -62.62 -27.13 16.80
C ARG A 2 -61.11 -27.43 16.75
N ALA A 3 -60.62 -27.88 15.60
CA ALA A 3 -59.19 -28.13 15.37
C ALA A 3 -58.45 -26.80 15.23
N ARG A 4 -57.41 -26.57 16.04
CA ARG A 4 -56.50 -25.43 15.89
C ARG A 4 -55.31 -25.90 15.05
N ILE A 5 -55.30 -25.49 13.78
CA ILE A 5 -54.20 -25.70 12.85
C ILE A 5 -53.05 -24.78 13.31
N VAL A 6 -51.92 -25.35 13.69
CA VAL A 6 -50.67 -24.61 13.95
C VAL A 6 -49.79 -24.80 12.72
N LEU A 7 -49.69 -23.76 11.90
CA LEU A 7 -48.81 -23.72 10.74
C LEU A 7 -47.42 -23.29 11.19
N TRP A 8 -46.48 -24.23 11.22
CA TRP A 8 -45.06 -23.93 11.43
C TRP A 8 -44.46 -23.45 10.11
N MET A 9 -44.07 -22.17 10.02
CA MET A 9 -43.20 -21.71 8.94
C MET A 9 -41.79 -22.21 9.18
N ALA A 10 -41.34 -23.19 8.40
CA ALA A 10 -39.95 -23.61 8.36
C ALA A 10 -39.15 -22.57 7.55
N VAL A 11 -38.30 -21.80 8.22
CA VAL A 11 -37.28 -20.98 7.56
C VAL A 11 -36.14 -21.93 7.17
N ALA A 12 -36.04 -22.26 5.88
CA ALA A 12 -34.92 -23.01 5.33
C ALA A 12 -33.69 -22.09 5.26
N GLY A 13 -32.77 -22.24 6.20
CA GLY A 13 -31.46 -21.59 6.15
C GLY A 13 -30.61 -22.21 5.04
N ALA A 14 -30.40 -21.46 3.95
CA ALA A 14 -29.44 -21.84 2.92
C ALA A 14 -28.02 -21.62 3.47
N VAL A 15 -27.38 -22.69 3.91
CA VAL A 15 -25.93 -22.70 4.15
C VAL A 15 -25.26 -22.71 2.78
N ALA A 16 -24.85 -21.52 2.31
CA ALA A 16 -24.02 -21.40 1.12
C ALA A 16 -22.63 -21.98 1.42
N CYS A 17 -22.31 -23.11 0.81
CA CYS A 17 -20.99 -23.71 0.87
C CYS A 17 -20.05 -22.85 0.00
N ALA A 18 -19.17 -22.06 0.62
CA ALA A 18 -18.16 -21.29 -0.10
C ALA A 18 -17.14 -22.24 -0.75
N PRO A 19 -16.68 -21.99 -2.00
CA PRO A 19 -15.68 -22.82 -2.64
C PRO A 19 -14.35 -22.78 -1.85
N PRO A 20 -13.55 -23.86 -1.89
CA PRO A 20 -12.26 -23.89 -1.22
C PRO A 20 -11.35 -22.82 -1.81
N ARG A 21 -10.81 -21.96 -0.93
CA ARG A 21 -9.82 -20.94 -1.27
C ARG A 21 -8.58 -21.64 -1.85
N PRO A 22 -8.04 -21.19 -2.99
CA PRO A 22 -6.82 -21.76 -3.53
C PRO A 22 -5.71 -21.73 -2.48
N ALA A 23 -4.98 -22.85 -2.37
CA ALA A 23 -3.83 -22.96 -1.49
C ALA A 23 -2.85 -21.81 -1.79
N ALA A 24 -2.41 -21.13 -0.74
CA ALA A 24 -1.41 -20.07 -0.87
C ALA A 24 -0.15 -20.65 -1.54
N ALA A 25 0.35 -19.98 -2.56
CA ALA A 25 1.63 -20.33 -3.18
C ALA A 25 2.73 -20.38 -2.10
N PRO A 26 3.80 -21.17 -2.28
CA PRO A 26 4.94 -21.17 -1.37
C PRO A 26 5.40 -19.74 -1.14
N ALA A 27 5.48 -19.33 0.12
CA ALA A 27 5.94 -17.98 0.46
C ALA A 27 7.40 -17.86 0.00
N GLU A 28 7.64 -17.02 -1.00
CA GLU A 28 9.01 -16.60 -1.32
C GLU A 28 9.64 -15.98 -0.05
N PRO A 29 10.95 -16.19 0.17
CA PRO A 29 11.61 -15.63 1.34
C PRO A 29 11.36 -14.11 1.40
N PRO A 30 11.03 -13.56 2.58
CA PRO A 30 10.63 -12.17 2.70
C PRO A 30 11.77 -11.24 2.26
N ALA A 31 11.45 -10.27 1.42
CA ALA A 31 12.36 -9.19 1.03
C ALA A 31 12.05 -7.92 1.84
N PHE A 32 13.07 -7.14 2.15
CA PHE A 32 12.94 -5.82 2.74
C PHE A 32 12.75 -4.77 1.65
N LEU A 33 11.91 -3.78 1.94
CA LEU A 33 11.66 -2.62 1.08
C LEU A 33 12.09 -1.36 1.83
N PHE A 34 12.81 -0.47 1.14
CA PHE A 34 13.28 0.78 1.69
C PHE A 34 12.87 1.96 0.81
N SER A 35 12.22 2.94 1.42
CA SER A 35 11.91 4.24 0.85
C SER A 35 12.99 5.24 1.18
N TYR A 36 13.56 5.90 0.18
CA TYR A 36 14.65 6.84 0.38
C TYR A 36 14.62 7.99 -0.63
N PHE A 37 15.39 9.02 -0.33
CA PHE A 37 15.63 10.15 -1.22
C PHE A 37 17.08 10.16 -1.68
N VAL A 38 17.30 10.68 -2.89
CA VAL A 38 18.63 10.95 -3.40
C VAL A 38 18.92 12.44 -3.21
N ARG A 39 20.18 12.78 -2.87
CA ARG A 39 20.63 14.16 -2.60
C ARG A 39 19.72 14.88 -1.60
N ASN A 40 19.06 15.96 -2.01
CA ASN A 40 18.25 16.80 -1.13
C ASN A 40 16.74 16.44 -1.18
N GLY A 41 16.38 15.39 -1.92
CA GLY A 41 14.96 15.03 -2.17
C GLY A 41 14.31 15.86 -3.28
N ASP A 42 15.14 16.47 -4.14
CA ASP A 42 14.74 17.21 -5.34
C ASP A 42 14.25 16.29 -6.47
N ASP A 43 14.74 15.06 -6.52
CA ASP A 43 14.33 14.06 -7.52
C ASP A 43 13.06 13.28 -7.11
N GLY A 44 12.75 13.29 -5.81
CA GLY A 44 11.58 12.62 -5.23
C GLY A 44 11.88 11.28 -4.58
N LEU A 45 10.84 10.47 -4.38
CA LEU A 45 10.88 9.21 -3.65
C LEU A 45 11.43 8.08 -4.51
N HIS A 46 12.46 7.38 -4.03
CA HIS A 46 12.99 6.16 -4.63
C HIS A 46 12.71 4.95 -3.74
N LEU A 47 12.75 3.76 -4.36
CA LEU A 47 12.61 2.48 -3.67
C LEU A 47 13.82 1.59 -3.92
N ALA A 48 14.26 0.88 -2.90
CA ALA A 48 15.25 -0.17 -2.99
C ALA A 48 14.77 -1.43 -2.27
N TRP A 49 15.25 -2.59 -2.70
CA TRP A 49 14.93 -3.86 -2.07
C TRP A 49 16.20 -4.56 -1.60
N SER A 50 16.04 -5.45 -0.62
CA SER A 50 17.13 -6.25 -0.07
C SER A 50 16.64 -7.61 0.41
N LYS A 51 17.49 -8.63 0.31
CA LYS A 51 17.25 -9.95 0.92
C LYS A 51 17.77 -10.05 2.35
N ASP A 52 18.77 -9.26 2.69
CA ASP A 52 19.54 -9.35 3.94
C ASP A 52 19.38 -8.11 4.83
N GLY A 53 18.76 -7.03 4.33
CA GLY A 53 18.65 -5.74 5.00
C GLY A 53 19.94 -4.92 5.01
N VAL A 54 21.01 -5.41 4.35
CA VAL A 54 22.35 -4.80 4.33
C VAL A 54 22.72 -4.37 2.92
N THR A 55 22.55 -5.25 1.94
CA THR A 55 22.81 -5.00 0.53
C THR A 55 21.52 -4.55 -0.15
N TRP A 56 21.50 -3.31 -0.66
CA TRP A 56 20.32 -2.70 -1.23
C TRP A 56 20.46 -2.52 -2.74
N LEU A 57 19.46 -3.00 -3.49
CA LEU A 57 19.38 -2.86 -4.94
C LEU A 57 18.25 -1.89 -5.30
N PRO A 58 18.52 -0.87 -6.14
CA PRO A 58 17.49 0.08 -6.53
C PRO A 58 16.40 -0.58 -7.38
N LEU A 59 15.14 -0.22 -7.11
CA LEU A 59 13.98 -0.58 -7.93
C LEU A 59 13.73 0.47 -9.02
N ASN A 60 12.86 0.13 -9.99
CA ASN A 60 12.49 1.02 -11.10
C ASN A 60 13.69 1.60 -11.90
N GLY A 61 14.79 0.84 -11.98
CA GLY A 61 16.04 1.30 -12.61
C GLY A 61 16.67 2.49 -11.90
N GLY A 62 16.40 2.67 -10.60
CA GLY A 62 16.89 3.80 -9.80
C GLY A 62 16.10 5.09 -9.97
N ARG A 63 15.03 5.10 -10.79
CA ARG A 63 14.20 6.29 -11.00
C ARG A 63 13.20 6.48 -9.88
N SER A 64 12.92 7.75 -9.59
CA SER A 64 11.88 8.16 -8.65
C SER A 64 10.51 7.59 -9.03
N VAL A 65 9.75 7.15 -8.03
CA VAL A 65 8.37 6.66 -8.16
C VAL A 65 7.33 7.75 -7.89
N VAL A 66 7.71 8.80 -7.17
CA VAL A 66 6.90 10.00 -6.90
C VAL A 66 7.84 11.20 -6.96
N THR A 67 7.63 12.07 -7.94
CA THR A 67 8.39 13.32 -8.08
C THR A 67 7.79 14.42 -7.20
N PRO A 68 8.60 15.36 -6.67
CA PRO A 68 8.08 16.48 -5.91
C PRO A 68 7.16 17.33 -6.80
N ALA A 69 5.92 17.55 -6.36
CA ALA A 69 5.03 18.51 -7.01
C ALA A 69 5.27 19.89 -6.39
N VAL A 70 5.57 20.89 -7.22
CA VAL A 70 5.68 22.27 -6.75
C VAL A 70 4.28 22.75 -6.36
N GLN A 71 4.02 22.87 -5.06
CA GLN A 71 2.82 23.53 -4.56
C GLN A 71 3.15 24.99 -4.30
N GLY A 72 2.82 25.84 -5.27
CA GLY A 72 3.00 27.29 -5.19
C GLY A 72 4.22 27.77 -5.94
N ALA A 73 4.43 29.09 -5.91
CA ALA A 73 5.55 29.67 -6.60
C ALA A 73 6.75 29.85 -5.70
N GLY A 74 6.72 29.58 -4.32
CA GLY A 74 7.33 30.05 -2.95
C GLY A 74 8.68 29.76 -2.14
N SER A 75 9.86 30.53 -2.11
CA SER A 75 11.34 30.22 -1.84
C SER A 75 11.79 30.01 -0.42
N GLY A 76 11.73 28.76 0.04
CA GLY A 76 11.91 28.43 1.44
C GLY A 76 10.60 28.54 2.23
N TRP A 77 10.68 28.34 3.54
CA TRP A 77 9.52 28.12 4.41
C TRP A 77 8.56 29.31 4.59
N GLN A 78 8.74 30.45 3.91
CA GLN A 78 7.92 31.66 4.10
C GLN A 78 7.79 32.57 2.87
N GLU A 79 8.34 32.21 1.71
CA GLU A 79 8.23 33.04 0.52
C GLU A 79 7.14 32.51 -0.40
N TRP A 80 6.51 33.41 -1.15
CA TRP A 80 5.48 33.11 -2.16
C TRP A 80 6.04 32.88 -3.60
N ASP A 81 7.38 33.00 -3.85
CA ASP A 81 8.12 32.63 -5.11
C ASP A 81 9.41 31.61 -5.17
N THR A 82 9.41 30.35 -4.62
CA THR A 82 10.21 29.04 -4.73
C THR A 82 9.50 28.20 -5.76
N ARG A 83 10.29 27.83 -6.74
CA ARG A 83 9.97 26.76 -7.66
C ARG A 83 10.53 25.40 -7.25
N ALA A 84 11.07 25.23 -6.03
CA ALA A 84 11.75 24.01 -5.60
C ALA A 84 10.93 23.28 -4.52
N ALA A 85 10.15 22.29 -4.96
CA ALA A 85 9.57 21.31 -4.04
C ALA A 85 10.62 20.27 -3.68
N LEU A 86 10.76 20.02 -2.38
CA LEU A 86 11.55 18.92 -1.84
C LEU A 86 10.60 17.94 -1.15
N MET A 87 10.82 16.65 -1.32
CA MET A 87 10.13 15.63 -0.52
C MET A 87 10.96 15.26 0.70
N ARG A 88 10.29 15.11 1.85
CA ARG A 88 10.90 14.68 3.12
C ARG A 88 10.06 13.63 3.83
N ASP A 89 10.73 12.86 4.67
CA ASP A 89 10.17 11.88 5.61
C ASP A 89 9.22 10.85 4.97
N PRO A 90 9.73 9.94 4.11
CA PRO A 90 8.87 8.99 3.45
C PRO A 90 8.45 7.90 4.46
N CYS A 91 7.17 7.57 4.47
CA CYS A 91 6.64 6.42 5.20
C CYS A 91 5.90 5.50 4.23
N ILE A 92 6.07 4.19 4.41
CA ILE A 92 5.37 3.17 3.63
C ILE A 92 4.76 2.16 4.59
N VAL A 93 3.51 1.81 4.33
CA VAL A 93 2.78 0.78 5.05
C VAL A 93 2.17 -0.19 4.02
N ARG A 94 2.16 -1.47 4.35
CA ARG A 94 1.50 -2.48 3.51
C ARG A 94 -0.01 -2.32 3.63
N GLY A 95 -0.71 -2.29 2.50
CA GLY A 95 -2.16 -2.27 2.46
C GLY A 95 -2.79 -3.62 2.84
N PRO A 96 -4.11 -3.67 3.07
CA PRO A 96 -4.81 -4.92 3.36
C PRO A 96 -4.70 -5.94 2.21
N ASP A 97 -4.55 -5.46 0.97
CA ASP A 97 -4.46 -6.30 -0.24
C ASP A 97 -3.01 -6.61 -0.66
N GLY A 98 -2.04 -6.20 0.15
CA GLY A 98 -0.61 -6.26 -0.17
C GLY A 98 -0.10 -4.98 -0.82
#